data_AF-A0A1H9YAZ0-F1
#
_entry.id   AF-A0A1H9YAZ0-F1
#
_cell.length_a   1.000
_cell.length_b   1.000
_cell.length_c   1.000
_cell.angle_alpha   90.00
_cell.angle_beta   90.00
_cell.angle_gamma   90.00
#
_symmetry.space_group_name_H-M   'P 1'
#
loop_
_entity.id
_entity.type
_entity.pdbx_description
1 polymer ?
#
loop_
_entity_poly.entity_id
_entity_poly.type
_entity_poly.pdbx_seq_one_letter_code
_entity_poly.pdbx_strand_id
1 'polypeptide(L)'
;MSTGTAYPVGTIAKLFNLTERRVQQLSKEGVIPKTAQGRYELVPAVQGYVRYLQERALGQQPAEGAIDYHAEKARKTRAEADLAEMDAALRRGELIEAAMVGSSWQAVMREIQSKLLGQTPARIASLVIGERAEGTIKKIIRAELVAVLEAASTADVDALVQGARDGGSEADRARRA
;
A
#
# COMPACT_ATOMS: atom_id res chain seq x y z
N MET A 1 8.19 55.10 29.26
CA MET A 1 9.62 55.37 29.03
C MET A 1 9.98 54.82 27.65
N SER A 2 9.89 55.64 26.59
CA SER A 2 10.33 55.25 25.23
C SER A 2 11.83 55.48 25.11
N THR A 3 12.62 54.43 25.32
CA THR A 3 14.05 54.38 24.99
C THR A 3 14.25 53.61 23.69
N GLY A 4 13.53 53.99 22.64
CA GLY A 4 13.55 53.29 21.36
C GLY A 4 14.05 54.18 20.23
N THR A 5 15.20 53.84 19.65
CA THR A 5 15.62 54.38 18.35
C THR A 5 14.52 54.11 17.33
N ALA A 6 13.95 55.17 16.75
CA ALA A 6 12.89 55.07 15.76
C ALA A 6 13.49 54.97 14.34
N TYR A 7 13.15 53.91 13.62
CA TYR A 7 13.71 53.58 12.31
C TYR A 7 12.74 53.90 11.16
N PRO A 8 13.25 54.22 9.96
CA PRO A 8 12.41 54.39 8.77
C PRO A 8 11.84 53.04 8.30
N VAL A 9 10.74 53.11 7.54
CA VAL A 9 10.04 51.93 7.02
C VAL A 9 10.94 50.97 6.24
N GLY A 10 11.91 51.48 5.47
CA GLY A 10 12.83 50.65 4.69
C GLY A 10 13.75 49.77 5.55
N THR A 11 14.14 50.23 6.74
CA THR A 11 14.94 49.42 7.68
C THR A 11 14.09 48.29 8.26
N ILE A 12 12.86 48.60 8.66
CA ILE A 12 11.92 47.60 9.19
C ILE A 12 11.53 46.57 8.12
N ALA A 13 11.31 47.02 6.89
CA ALA A 13 10.99 46.16 5.76
C ALA A 13 12.10 45.12 5.51
N LYS A 14 13.36 45.55 5.51
CA LYS A 14 14.52 44.65 5.41
C LYS A 14 14.61 43.68 6.59
N LEU A 15 14.40 44.15 7.81
CA LEU A 15 14.45 43.31 9.02
C LEU A 15 13.37 42.22 9.04
N PHE A 16 12.17 42.53 8.57
CA PHE A 16 11.06 41.57 8.53
C PHE A 16 11.01 40.77 7.23
N ASN A 17 11.97 40.99 6.31
CA ASN A 17 11.99 40.42 4.98
C ASN A 17 10.67 40.66 4.20
N LEU A 18 10.17 41.90 4.27
CA LEU A 18 8.93 42.35 3.64
C LEU A 18 9.19 43.54 2.72
N THR A 19 8.24 43.83 1.84
CA THR A 19 8.23 45.10 1.08
C THR A 19 7.75 46.23 1.98
N GLU A 20 8.21 47.47 1.73
CA GLU A 20 7.75 48.66 2.47
C GLU A 20 6.23 48.82 2.40
N ARG A 21 5.63 48.53 1.24
CA ARG A 21 4.17 48.51 1.06
C ARG A 21 3.49 47.55 2.02
N ARG A 22 4.06 46.36 2.25
CA ARG A 22 3.49 45.37 3.16
C ARG A 22 3.62 45.80 4.61
N VAL A 23 4.73 46.43 5.00
CA VAL A 23 4.89 47.01 6.34
C VAL A 23 3.84 48.10 6.59
N GLN A 24 3.64 49.01 5.64
CA GLN A 24 2.63 50.07 5.75
C GLN A 24 1.20 49.52 5.85
N GLN A 25 0.90 48.44 5.11
CA GLN A 25 -0.39 47.76 5.20
C GLN A 25 -0.60 47.19 6.62
N LEU A 26 0.37 46.44 7.15
CA LEU A 26 0.31 45.88 8.51
C LEU A 26 0.21 46.99 9.58
N SER A 27 0.80 48.17 9.33
CA SER A 27 0.62 49.32 10.23
C SER A 27 -0.79 49.91 10.17
N LYS A 28 -1.43 49.94 9.00
CA LYS A 28 -2.83 50.38 8.85
C LYS A 28 -3.80 49.40 9.50
N GLU A 29 -3.49 48.11 9.43
CA GLU A 29 -4.24 47.02 10.08
C GLU A 29 -4.01 46.97 11.61
N GLY A 30 -3.18 47.85 12.17
CA GLY A 30 -2.92 47.93 13.62
C GLY A 30 -1.95 46.88 14.15
N VAL A 31 -1.36 46.06 13.28
CA VAL A 31 -0.42 44.99 13.65
C VAL A 31 0.94 45.56 14.06
N ILE A 32 1.48 46.50 13.29
CA ILE A 32 2.78 47.14 13.54
C ILE A 32 2.54 48.58 14.02
N PRO A 33 2.82 48.90 15.30
CA PRO A 33 2.64 50.25 15.82
C PRO A 33 3.59 51.23 15.14
N LYS A 34 3.04 52.35 14.66
CA LYS A 34 3.78 53.47 14.06
C LYS A 34 3.84 54.66 15.01
N THR A 35 4.92 55.44 14.96
CA THR A 35 5.01 56.72 15.67
C THR A 35 4.45 57.86 14.82
N ALA A 36 4.22 59.03 15.44
CA ALA A 36 3.58 60.19 14.81
C ALA A 36 4.31 60.73 13.56
N GLN A 37 5.57 60.36 13.34
CA GLN A 37 6.40 60.85 12.23
C GLN A 37 6.60 59.81 11.11
N GLY A 38 5.78 58.76 11.05
CA GLY A 38 5.94 57.70 10.05
C GLY A 38 7.20 56.84 10.26
N ARG A 39 7.71 56.82 11.50
CA ARG A 39 8.82 55.98 11.95
C ARG A 39 8.31 54.86 12.83
N TYR A 40 9.15 53.86 13.05
CA TYR A 40 8.81 52.65 13.78
C TYR A 40 9.79 52.43 14.93
N GLU A 41 9.27 52.24 16.13
CA GLU A 41 10.09 51.74 17.23
C GLU A 41 10.33 50.25 17.01
N LEU A 42 11.60 49.83 17.07
CA LEU A 42 11.99 48.46 16.71
C LEU A 42 11.32 47.40 17.60
N VAL A 43 11.35 47.59 18.92
CA VAL A 43 10.83 46.60 19.88
C VAL A 43 9.31 46.38 19.71
N PRO A 44 8.46 47.42 19.71
CA PRO A 44 7.04 47.26 19.47
C PRO A 44 6.72 46.70 18.07
N ALA A 45 7.49 47.07 17.04
CA ALA A 45 7.29 46.56 15.68
C ALA A 45 7.58 45.06 15.58
N VAL A 46 8.66 44.58 16.21
CA VAL A 46 9.03 43.15 16.24
C VAL A 46 7.96 42.37 16.99
N GLN A 47 7.55 42.83 18.17
CA GLN A 47 6.52 42.15 18.97
C GLN A 47 5.19 42.05 18.23
N GLY A 48 4.76 43.14 17.57
CA GLY A 48 3.56 43.15 16.74
C GLY A 48 3.62 42.17 15.57
N TYR A 49 4.78 42.11 14.89
CA TYR A 49 4.98 41.19 13.77
C TYR A 49 5.04 39.73 14.21
N VAL A 50 5.72 39.42 15.32
CA VAL A 50 5.78 38.06 15.89
C VAL A 50 4.38 37.59 16.29
N ARG A 51 3.59 38.44 16.97
CA ARG A 51 2.20 38.12 17.31
C ARG A 51 1.37 37.83 16.07
N TYR A 52 1.51 38.63 15.01
CA TYR A 52 0.83 38.39 13.74
C TYR A 52 1.21 37.05 13.09
N LEU A 53 2.49 36.66 13.15
CA LEU A 53 2.92 35.35 12.67
C LEU A 53 2.35 34.22 13.51
N GLN A 54 2.30 34.38 14.84
CA GLN A 54 1.72 33.40 15.76
C GLN A 54 0.22 33.25 15.52
N GLU A 55 -0.55 34.34 15.40
CA GLU A 55 -1.98 34.32 15.09
C GLU A 55 -2.27 33.67 13.73
N ARG A 56 -1.40 33.89 12.74
CA ARG A 56 -1.54 33.26 11.43
C ARG A 56 -1.15 31.79 11.43
N ALA A 57 -0.15 31.40 12.22
CA ALA A 57 0.21 30.00 12.43
C ALA A 57 -0.87 29.25 13.22
N LEU A 58 -1.50 29.90 14.21
CA LEU A 58 -2.63 29.38 14.98
C LEU A 58 -3.93 29.35 14.16
N GLY A 59 -4.19 30.34 13.31
CA GLY A 59 -5.30 30.32 12.36
C GLY A 59 -5.12 29.36 11.18
N GLN A 60 -3.90 28.82 11.02
CA GLN A 60 -3.61 27.67 10.16
C GLN A 60 -3.68 26.33 10.91
N GLN A 61 -3.74 26.34 12.25
CA GLN A 61 -4.16 25.17 12.99
C GLN A 61 -5.68 25.08 12.86
N PRO A 62 -6.22 23.95 12.39
CA PRO A 62 -7.65 23.72 12.50
C PRO A 62 -8.03 23.86 13.98
N ALA A 63 -9.10 24.62 14.28
CA ALA A 63 -9.71 24.62 15.60
C ALA A 63 -9.89 23.16 16.07
N GLU A 64 -9.69 22.86 17.35
CA GLU A 64 -9.86 21.51 17.91
C GLU A 64 -11.15 20.85 17.36
N GLY A 65 -10.97 19.87 16.47
CA GLY A 65 -12.08 19.16 15.79
C GLY A 65 -12.24 19.41 14.27
N ALA A 66 -11.52 20.36 13.67
CA ALA A 66 -11.51 20.52 12.21
C ALA A 66 -10.46 19.60 11.57
N ILE A 67 -10.88 18.81 10.58
CA ILE A 67 -10.03 17.84 9.87
C ILE A 67 -8.87 18.60 9.21
N ASP A 68 -7.63 18.25 9.57
CA ASP A 68 -6.43 18.74 8.91
C ASP A 68 -6.37 18.16 7.48
N TYR A 69 -6.93 18.92 6.54
CA TYR A 69 -7.02 18.56 5.13
C TYR A 69 -5.65 18.25 4.51
N HIS A 70 -4.58 18.92 4.96
CA HIS A 70 -3.23 18.65 4.47
C HIS A 70 -2.71 17.31 5.00
N ALA A 71 -2.92 17.01 6.27
CA ALA A 71 -2.56 15.72 6.86
C ALA A 71 -3.35 14.56 6.23
N GLU A 72 -4.66 14.70 6.04
CA GLU A 72 -5.48 13.67 5.40
C GLU A 72 -5.14 13.48 3.92
N LYS A 73 -4.85 14.57 3.19
CA LYS A 73 -4.37 14.48 1.80
C LYS A 73 -3.02 13.77 1.72
N ALA A 74 -2.09 14.07 2.64
CA ALA A 74 -0.79 13.40 2.70
C ALA A 74 -0.95 11.90 3.02
N ARG A 75 -1.84 11.53 3.95
CA ARG A 75 -2.18 10.13 4.24
C ARG A 75 -2.75 9.42 3.02
N LYS A 76 -3.69 10.04 2.31
CA LYS A 76 -4.27 9.49 1.09
C LYS A 76 -3.20 9.28 0.01
N THR A 77 -2.38 10.29 -0.27
CA THR A 77 -1.31 10.18 -1.28
C THR A 77 -0.30 9.10 -0.92
N ARG A 78 0.02 8.94 0.37
CA ARG A 78 0.87 7.84 0.83
C ARG A 78 0.22 6.48 0.58
N ALA A 79 -1.04 6.30 0.95
CA ALA A 79 -1.77 5.05 0.71
C ALA A 79 -1.90 4.73 -0.79
N GLU A 80 -2.10 5.75 -1.64
CA GLU A 80 -2.12 5.58 -3.11
C GLU A 80 -0.75 5.16 -3.65
N ALA A 81 0.34 5.71 -3.12
CA ALA A 81 1.69 5.30 -3.47
C ALA A 81 1.97 3.84 -3.04
N ASP A 82 1.62 3.48 -1.81
CA ASP A 82 1.79 2.11 -1.28
C ASP A 82 1.01 1.09 -2.15
N LEU A 83 -0.23 1.42 -2.55
CA LEU A 83 -1.02 0.57 -3.44
C LEU A 83 -0.37 0.41 -4.82
N ALA A 84 0.14 1.51 -5.40
CA ALA A 84 0.83 1.46 -6.69
C ALA A 84 2.12 0.62 -6.62
N GLU A 85 2.85 0.66 -5.51
CA GLU A 85 4.02 -0.18 -5.28
C GLU A 85 3.64 -1.66 -5.16
N MET A 86 2.57 -1.98 -4.43
CA MET A 86 2.05 -3.35 -4.31
C MET A 86 1.60 -3.90 -5.66
N ASP A 87 0.88 -3.13 -6.47
CA ASP A 87 0.47 -3.52 -7.81
C ASP A 87 1.67 -3.77 -8.74
N ALA A 88 2.70 -2.93 -8.63
CA ALA A 88 3.93 -3.10 -9.39
C ALA A 88 4.67 -4.38 -8.97
N ALA A 89 4.72 -4.69 -7.67
CA ALA A 89 5.32 -5.92 -7.14
C ALA A 89 4.56 -7.17 -7.58
N LEU A 90 3.21 -7.12 -7.59
CA LEU A 90 2.36 -8.20 -8.10
C LEU A 90 2.65 -8.46 -9.58
N ARG A 91 2.72 -7.41 -10.41
CA ARG A 91 3.00 -7.53 -11.85
C ARG A 91 4.42 -8.05 -12.15
N ARG A 92 5.39 -7.79 -11.27
CA ARG A 92 6.73 -8.37 -11.36
C ARG A 92 6.80 -9.82 -10.88
N GLY A 93 5.74 -10.34 -10.25
CA GLY A 93 5.71 -11.69 -9.67
C GLY A 93 6.41 -11.80 -8.31
N GLU A 94 6.65 -10.67 -7.63
CA GLU A 94 7.29 -10.64 -6.30
C GLU A 94 6.27 -10.84 -5.16
N LEU A 95 4.98 -10.63 -5.45
CA LEU A 95 3.89 -10.78 -4.49
C LEU A 95 2.87 -11.79 -5.05
N ILE A 96 2.37 -12.66 -4.18
CA ILE A 96 1.30 -13.62 -4.50
C ILE A 96 0.17 -13.42 -3.52
N GLU A 97 -1.07 -13.44 -4.01
CA GLU A 97 -2.25 -13.42 -3.14
C GLU A 97 -2.30 -14.69 -2.28
N ALA A 98 -2.47 -14.53 -0.97
CA ALA A 98 -2.52 -15.66 -0.03
C ALA A 98 -3.64 -16.67 -0.38
N ALA A 99 -4.78 -16.18 -0.89
CA ALA A 99 -5.88 -17.03 -1.34
C ALA A 99 -5.51 -17.88 -2.58
N MET A 100 -4.65 -17.35 -3.46
CA MET A 100 -4.16 -18.07 -4.62
C MET A 100 -3.30 -19.27 -4.21
N VAL A 101 -2.44 -19.11 -3.20
CA VAL A 101 -1.59 -20.20 -2.70
C VAL A 101 -2.43 -21.38 -2.18
N GLY A 102 -3.47 -21.09 -1.40
CA GLY A 102 -4.34 -22.13 -0.84
C GLY A 102 -5.09 -22.93 -1.92
N SER A 103 -5.68 -22.23 -2.90
CA SER A 103 -6.39 -22.87 -4.01
C SER A 103 -5.45 -23.64 -4.94
N SER A 104 -4.26 -23.10 -5.21
CA SER A 104 -3.19 -23.76 -5.96
C SER A 104 -2.76 -25.07 -5.33
N TRP A 105 -2.49 -25.06 -4.02
CA TRP A 105 -2.08 -26.26 -3.30
C TRP A 105 -3.18 -27.32 -3.27
N GLN A 106 -4.43 -26.92 -3.06
CA GLN A 106 -5.56 -27.83 -3.11
C GLN A 106 -5.73 -28.48 -4.49
N ALA A 107 -5.54 -27.71 -5.57
CA ALA A 107 -5.64 -28.21 -6.94
C ALA A 107 -4.57 -29.28 -7.21
N VAL A 108 -3.31 -29.01 -6.85
CA VAL A 108 -2.20 -29.98 -6.97
C VAL A 108 -2.49 -31.26 -6.17
N MET A 109 -2.94 -31.13 -4.93
CA MET A 109 -3.23 -32.30 -4.09
C MET A 109 -4.39 -33.14 -4.62
N ARG A 110 -5.43 -32.51 -5.18
CA ARG A 110 -6.55 -33.22 -5.83
C ARG A 110 -6.10 -33.99 -7.06
N GLU A 111 -5.22 -33.39 -7.87
CA GLU A 111 -4.68 -34.04 -9.07
C GLU A 111 -3.85 -35.28 -8.70
N ILE A 112 -2.97 -35.15 -7.69
CA ILE A 112 -2.22 -36.28 -7.14
C ILE A 112 -3.17 -37.38 -6.64
N GLN A 113 -4.20 -37.01 -5.87
CA GLN A 113 -5.17 -37.96 -5.34
C GLN A 113 -5.93 -38.69 -6.47
N SER A 114 -6.36 -37.95 -7.49
CA SER A 114 -7.05 -38.49 -8.67
C SER A 114 -6.19 -39.56 -9.38
N LYS A 115 -4.92 -39.25 -9.63
CA LYS A 115 -3.99 -40.19 -10.28
C LYS A 115 -3.67 -41.39 -9.39
N LEU A 116 -3.32 -41.16 -8.13
CA LEU A 116 -2.90 -42.22 -7.20
C LEU A 116 -4.03 -43.19 -6.89
N LEU A 117 -5.25 -42.70 -6.67
CA LEU A 117 -6.38 -43.56 -6.28
C LEU A 117 -7.20 -44.05 -7.48
N GLY A 118 -7.27 -43.27 -8.57
CA GLY A 118 -8.07 -43.62 -9.74
C GLY A 118 -7.29 -44.41 -10.79
N GLN A 119 -6.22 -43.81 -11.33
CA GLN A 119 -5.55 -44.33 -12.55
C GLN A 119 -4.45 -45.36 -12.22
N THR A 120 -3.69 -45.11 -11.15
CA THR A 120 -2.51 -45.91 -10.79
C THR A 120 -2.85 -47.35 -10.43
N PRO A 121 -3.90 -47.66 -9.63
CA PRO A 121 -4.18 -49.04 -9.23
C PRO A 121 -4.58 -49.91 -10.43
N ALA A 122 -5.34 -49.35 -11.38
CA ALA A 122 -5.72 -50.05 -12.60
C ALA A 122 -4.50 -50.38 -13.48
N ARG A 123 -3.58 -49.42 -13.64
CA ARG A 123 -2.32 -49.63 -14.40
C ARG A 123 -1.42 -50.66 -13.74
N ILE A 124 -1.20 -50.55 -12.42
CA ILE A 124 -0.43 -51.53 -11.66
C ILE A 124 -1.06 -52.91 -11.81
N ALA A 125 -2.37 -53.03 -11.63
CA ALA A 125 -3.07 -54.30 -11.78
C ALA A 125 -2.80 -54.92 -13.15
N SER A 126 -2.90 -54.16 -14.25
CA SER A 126 -2.60 -54.65 -15.59
C SER A 126 -1.14 -55.10 -15.77
N LEU A 127 -0.19 -54.39 -15.18
CA LEU A 127 1.25 -54.68 -15.32
C LEU A 127 1.73 -55.88 -14.49
N VAL A 128 1.03 -56.20 -13.40
CA VAL A 128 1.42 -57.31 -12.49
C VAL A 128 0.69 -58.61 -12.79
N ILE A 129 -0.23 -58.65 -13.77
CA ILE A 129 -0.93 -59.88 -14.17
C ILE A 129 0.11 -60.92 -14.61
N GLY A 130 0.11 -62.07 -13.93
CA GLY A 130 1.01 -63.20 -14.23
C GLY A 130 2.42 -63.07 -13.63
N GLU A 131 2.76 -61.93 -13.02
CA GLU A 131 4.03 -61.75 -12.32
C GLU A 131 4.00 -62.43 -10.95
N ARG A 132 5.07 -63.14 -10.60
CA ARG A 132 5.20 -63.89 -9.33
C ARG A 132 6.43 -63.48 -8.52
N ALA A 133 7.38 -62.78 -9.13
CA ALA A 133 8.55 -62.27 -8.43
C ALA A 133 8.20 -60.99 -7.68
N GLU A 134 8.20 -61.06 -6.34
CA GLU A 134 7.94 -59.91 -5.46
C GLU A 134 8.84 -58.70 -5.79
N GLY A 135 10.11 -58.96 -6.13
CA GLY A 135 11.05 -57.90 -6.52
C GLY A 135 10.63 -57.14 -7.77
N THR A 136 10.03 -57.82 -8.75
CA THR A 136 9.52 -57.18 -9.97
C THR A 136 8.25 -56.38 -9.70
N ILE A 137 7.33 -56.94 -8.90
CA ILE A 137 6.09 -56.27 -8.48
C ILE A 137 6.41 -54.96 -7.76
N LYS A 138 7.35 -54.97 -6.79
CA LYS A 138 7.78 -53.76 -6.08
C LYS A 138 8.38 -52.71 -7.01
N LYS A 139 9.15 -53.12 -8.02
CA LYS A 139 9.71 -52.20 -9.03
C LYS A 139 8.61 -51.53 -9.85
N ILE A 140 7.60 -52.29 -10.30
CA ILE A 140 6.46 -51.76 -11.06
C ILE A 140 5.69 -50.73 -10.22
N ILE A 141 5.33 -51.09 -8.97
CA ILE A 141 4.62 -50.18 -8.08
C ILE A 141 5.42 -48.89 -7.86
N ARG A 142 6.72 -49.01 -7.55
CA ARG A 142 7.57 -47.82 -7.34
C ARG A 142 7.65 -46.96 -8.60
N ALA A 143 7.81 -47.57 -9.78
CA ALA A 143 7.89 -46.82 -11.03
C ALA A 143 6.61 -46.01 -11.31
N GLU A 144 5.43 -46.62 -11.12
CA GLU A 144 4.16 -45.93 -11.31
C GLU A 144 3.93 -44.82 -10.27
N LEU A 145 4.29 -45.03 -9.00
CA LEU A 145 4.20 -43.98 -7.98
C LEU A 145 5.12 -42.80 -8.29
N VAL A 146 6.35 -43.06 -8.74
CA VAL A 146 7.30 -42.00 -9.15
C VAL A 146 6.75 -41.24 -10.36
N ALA A 147 6.22 -41.93 -11.36
CA ALA A 147 5.64 -41.29 -12.54
C ALA A 147 4.49 -40.33 -12.19
N VAL A 148 3.65 -40.68 -11.21
CA VAL A 148 2.58 -39.78 -10.74
C VAL A 148 3.13 -38.53 -10.06
N LEU A 149 4.17 -38.68 -9.23
CA LEU A 149 4.79 -37.55 -8.54
C LEU A 149 5.55 -36.62 -9.51
N GLU A 150 6.22 -37.18 -10.51
CA GLU A 150 6.85 -36.41 -11.58
C GLU A 150 5.82 -35.65 -12.41
N ALA A 151 4.71 -36.31 -12.78
CA ALA A 151 3.63 -35.63 -13.49
C ALA A 151 2.98 -34.50 -12.68
N ALA A 152 2.97 -34.61 -11.35
CA ALA A 152 2.47 -33.56 -10.46
C ALA A 152 3.47 -32.40 -10.28
N SER A 153 4.78 -32.66 -10.34
CA SER A 153 5.80 -31.62 -10.19
C SER A 153 5.90 -30.70 -11.40
N THR A 154 5.58 -31.21 -12.59
CA THR A 154 5.56 -30.42 -13.84
C THR A 154 4.16 -29.92 -14.20
N ALA A 155 3.18 -30.07 -13.31
CA ALA A 155 1.81 -29.68 -13.61
C ALA A 155 1.66 -28.16 -13.66
N ASP A 156 0.90 -27.68 -14.65
CA ASP A 156 0.50 -26.28 -14.74
C ASP A 156 -0.55 -25.98 -13.66
N VAL A 157 -0.09 -25.31 -12.60
CA VAL A 157 -0.91 -24.97 -11.44
C VAL A 157 -2.06 -24.03 -11.81
N ASP A 158 -1.85 -23.10 -12.75
CA ASP A 158 -2.88 -22.15 -13.17
C ASP A 158 -4.01 -22.87 -13.92
N ALA A 159 -3.64 -23.80 -14.82
CA ALA A 159 -4.60 -24.64 -15.53
C ALA A 159 -5.41 -25.53 -14.58
N LEU A 160 -4.75 -26.12 -13.55
CA LEU A 160 -5.42 -26.93 -12.54
C LEU A 160 -6.41 -26.10 -11.69
N VAL A 161 -6.05 -24.87 -11.32
CA VAL A 161 -6.92 -23.95 -10.57
C VAL A 161 -8.12 -23.52 -11.42
N GLN A 162 -7.92 -23.22 -12.71
CA GLN A 162 -9.01 -22.88 -13.63
C GLN A 162 -9.98 -24.05 -13.81
N GLY A 163 -9.47 -25.26 -14.08
CA GLY A 163 -10.32 -26.44 -14.18
C GLY A 163 -11.12 -26.74 -12.90
N ALA A 164 -10.54 -26.49 -11.72
CA ALA A 164 -11.25 -26.66 -10.45
C ALA A 164 -12.37 -25.62 -10.24
N ARG A 165 -12.20 -24.38 -10.72
CA ARG A 165 -13.24 -23.33 -10.66
C ARG A 165 -14.41 -23.65 -11.59
N ASP A 166 -14.10 -24.08 -12.81
CA ASP A 166 -15.12 -24.39 -13.83
C ASP A 166 -15.94 -25.62 -13.43
N GLY A 167 -15.28 -26.69 -12.97
CA GLY A 167 -15.96 -27.89 -12.48
C GLY A 167 -16.79 -27.67 -11.20
N GLY A 168 -16.36 -26.75 -10.32
CA GLY A 168 -17.14 -26.33 -9.16
C GLY A 168 -18.41 -25.58 -9.54
N SER A 169 -18.33 -24.71 -10.55
CA SER A 169 -19.47 -23.94 -11.08
C SER A 169 -20.53 -24.82 -11.74
N GLU A 170 -20.12 -25.91 -12.41
CA GLU A 170 -21.04 -26.90 -12.98
C GLU A 170 -21.69 -27.77 -11.90
N ALA A 171 -20.91 -28.24 -10.93
CA ALA A 171 -21.43 -29.05 -9.82
C ALA A 171 -22.42 -28.29 -8.93
N ASP A 172 -22.20 -26.99 -8.70
CA ASP A 172 -23.13 -26.14 -7.94
C ASP A 172 -24.39 -25.79 -8.73
N ARG A 173 -24.31 -25.68 -10.07
CA ARG A 173 -25.50 -25.52 -10.91
C ARG A 173 -26.35 -26.78 -10.96
N ALA A 174 -25.73 -27.96 -11.04
CA ALA A 174 -26.43 -29.24 -11.02
C ALA A 174 -27.12 -29.55 -9.67
N ARG A 175 -26.67 -28.96 -8.56
CA ARG A 175 -27.31 -29.10 -7.24
C ARG A 175 -28.49 -28.15 -7.00
N ARG A 176 -28.66 -27.13 -7.85
CA ARG A 176 -29.71 -26.11 -7.74
C ARG A 176 -30.84 -26.28 -8.75
N ALA A 177 -30.73 -27.26 -9.65
CA ALA A 177 -31.77 -27.69 -10.59
C ALA A 177 -32.48 -28.93 -10.04
#